data_AF-A0A0F8XAA3-F1
#
_entry.id   AF-A0A0F8XAA3-F1
#
_cell.length_a   1.000
_cell.length_b   1.000
_cell.length_c   1.000
_cell.angle_alpha   90.00
_cell.angle_beta   90.00
_cell.angle_gamma   90.00
#
_symmetry.space_group_name_H-M   'P 1'
#
loop_
_entity.id
_entity.type
_entity.pdbx_description
1 polymer ?
#
loop_
_entity_poly.entity_id
_entity_poly.type
_entity_poly.pdbx_seq_one_letter_code
_entity_poly.pdbx_strand_id
1 'polypeptide(L)'
;MASDSSYGAVPTSDVVVYAPGSGTQPTESSPGFKNVGLNAKKMMTLTAIDSEVTEDMAIAIGEVVGRSIVRAFARNEDKMGFLGDGTSTYFGFIGIGQALLNVDSSIANIMGIVVQGSAGAWSAITKT
;
A
#
# COMPACT_ATOMS: atom_id res chain seq x y z
N MET A 1 1.01 21.16 9.01
CA MET A 1 0.88 21.18 7.54
C MET A 1 -0.33 20.32 7.21
N ALA A 2 -1.39 20.90 6.65
CA ALA A 2 -2.57 20.12 6.27
C ALA A 2 -2.14 19.08 5.22
N SER A 3 -2.38 17.81 5.51
CA SER A 3 -2.04 16.71 4.62
C SER A 3 -2.81 16.90 3.32
N ASP A 4 -2.08 17.00 2.20
CA ASP A 4 -2.73 17.01 0.89
C ASP A 4 -3.45 15.66 0.73
N SER A 5 -4.77 15.74 0.57
CA SER A 5 -5.61 14.57 0.47
C SER A 5 -6.80 14.84 -0.43
N SER A 6 -7.02 13.93 -1.36
CA SER A 6 -8.12 13.98 -2.31
C SER A 6 -8.96 12.72 -2.13
N TYR A 7 -10.29 12.89 -2.10
CA TYR A 7 -11.25 11.82 -1.88
C TYR A 7 -12.35 11.90 -2.93
N GLY A 8 -12.71 10.75 -3.50
CA GLY A 8 -13.87 10.56 -4.37
C GLY A 8 -14.79 9.49 -3.81
N ALA A 9 -16.10 9.71 -3.88
CA ALA A 9 -17.08 8.71 -3.52
C ALA A 9 -17.24 7.70 -4.68
N VAL A 10 -17.15 6.41 -4.36
CA VAL A 10 -17.36 5.30 -5.29
C VAL A 10 -18.54 4.46 -4.79
N PRO A 11 -19.51 4.11 -5.63
CA PRO A 11 -20.63 3.25 -5.22
C PRO A 11 -20.12 1.83 -4.90
N THR A 12 -20.59 1.26 -3.80
CA THR A 12 -20.25 -0.10 -3.34
C THR A 12 -21.42 -1.07 -3.40
N SER A 13 -22.65 -0.58 -3.41
CA SER A 13 -23.87 -1.38 -3.57
C SER A 13 -24.99 -0.53 -4.16
N ASP A 14 -25.96 -1.18 -4.78
CA ASP A 14 -27.12 -0.53 -5.41
C ASP A 14 -28.44 -1.13 -4.89
N VAL A 15 -29.55 -0.47 -5.21
CA VAL A 15 -30.90 -0.89 -4.80
C VAL A 15 -31.34 -2.17 -5.50
N VAL A 16 -32.12 -2.99 -4.79
CA VAL A 16 -32.62 -4.28 -5.30
C VAL A 16 -34.11 -4.18 -5.56
N VAL A 17 -34.54 -4.65 -6.74
CA VAL A 17 -35.96 -4.69 -7.11
C VAL A 17 -36.56 -6.03 -6.67
N TYR A 18 -37.62 -6.00 -5.87
CA TYR A 18 -38.35 -7.18 -5.41
C TYR A 18 -39.71 -7.30 -6.10
N ALA A 19 -40.16 -8.54 -6.34
CA ALA A 19 -41.53 -8.86 -6.75
C ALA A 19 -42.22 -9.64 -5.61
N PRO A 20 -42.75 -8.96 -4.57
CA PRO A 20 -43.36 -9.65 -3.44
C PRO A 20 -44.71 -10.26 -3.80
N GLY A 21 -44.97 -11.48 -3.31
CA GLY A 21 -46.30 -12.10 -3.32
C GLY A 21 -47.26 -11.42 -2.32
N SER A 22 -48.55 -11.75 -2.39
CA SER A 22 -49.56 -11.12 -1.53
C SER A 22 -49.27 -11.37 -0.04
N GLY A 23 -49.11 -10.28 0.72
CA GLY A 23 -48.92 -10.32 2.18
C GLY A 23 -47.46 -10.24 2.65
N THR A 24 -46.48 -10.11 1.74
CA THR A 24 -45.06 -9.99 2.12
C THR A 24 -44.55 -8.58 1.85
N GLN A 25 -43.92 -7.96 2.84
CA GLN A 25 -43.29 -6.65 2.68
C GLN A 25 -41.92 -6.80 2.02
N PRO A 26 -41.57 -5.97 1.02
CA PRO A 26 -40.24 -5.99 0.43
C PRO A 26 -39.18 -5.58 1.47
N THR A 27 -37.98 -6.18 1.37
CA THR A 27 -36.83 -5.82 2.21
C THR A 27 -36.29 -4.45 1.79
N GLU A 28 -35.94 -3.60 2.74
CA GLU A 28 -35.30 -2.32 2.44
C GLU A 28 -33.88 -2.55 1.88
N SER A 29 -33.58 -1.93 0.74
CA SER A 29 -32.25 -1.88 0.16
C SER A 29 -31.83 -0.42 -0.04
N SER A 30 -30.64 -0.05 0.45
CA SER A 30 -30.08 1.29 0.29
C SER A 30 -28.78 1.24 -0.55
N PRO A 31 -28.56 2.23 -1.43
CA PRO A 31 -27.32 2.32 -2.18
C PRO A 31 -26.18 2.72 -1.22
N GLY A 32 -25.07 2.00 -1.30
CA GLY A 32 -23.89 2.21 -0.47
C GLY A 32 -22.81 2.95 -1.23
N PHE A 33 -22.11 3.86 -0.55
CA PHE A 33 -20.95 4.57 -1.09
C PHE A 33 -19.76 4.43 -0.15
N LYS A 34 -18.57 4.27 -0.73
CA LYS A 34 -17.29 4.32 -0.01
C LYS A 34 -16.46 5.47 -0.55
N ASN A 35 -15.79 6.18 0.35
CA ASN A 35 -14.81 7.17 -0.04
C ASN A 35 -13.47 6.47 -0.30
N VAL A 36 -12.92 6.66 -1.49
CA VAL A 36 -11.56 6.25 -1.85
C VAL A 36 -10.75 7.52 -1.99
N GLY A 37 -9.59 7.58 -1.36
CA GLY A 37 -8.73 8.75 -1.45
C GLY A 37 -7.28 8.46 -1.18
N LEU A 38 -6.44 9.44 -1.54
CA LEU A 38 -4.99 9.38 -1.40
C LEU A 38 -4.56 10.37 -0.32
N ASN A 39 -3.76 9.90 0.63
CA ASN A 39 -3.10 10.74 1.62
C ASN A 39 -1.59 10.81 1.29
N ALA A 40 -1.15 11.95 0.76
CA ALA A 40 0.23 12.09 0.31
C ALA A 40 1.18 12.37 1.49
N LYS A 41 2.33 11.68 1.52
CA LYS A 41 3.41 11.92 2.50
C LYS A 41 4.67 12.39 1.79
N LYS A 42 5.33 13.41 2.35
CA LYS A 42 6.60 13.93 1.84
C LYS A 42 7.76 13.05 2.32
N MET A 43 8.59 12.58 1.39
CA MET A 43 9.84 11.86 1.67
C MET A 43 11.05 12.76 1.37
N MET A 44 12.09 12.68 2.19
CA MET A 44 13.30 13.50 2.07
C MET A 44 14.55 12.70 2.42
N THR A 45 15.67 13.02 1.78
CA THR A 45 17.01 12.52 2.15
C THR A 45 18.00 13.69 2.10
N LEU A 46 18.97 13.68 2.99
CA LEU A 46 20.00 14.72 3.10
C LEU A 46 21.36 14.03 3.31
N THR A 47 22.37 14.47 2.58
CA THR A 47 23.74 14.00 2.72
C THR A 47 24.65 15.22 2.78
N ALA A 48 25.48 15.28 3.82
CA ALA A 48 26.54 16.27 3.95
C ALA A 48 27.79 15.77 3.21
N ILE A 49 28.47 16.68 2.52
CA ILE A 49 29.72 16.43 1.81
C ILE A 49 30.69 17.53 2.26
N ASP A 50 31.96 17.16 2.44
CA ASP A 50 33.00 18.09 2.83
C ASP A 50 33.28 19.12 1.72
N SER A 51 33.48 20.38 2.12
CA SER A 51 33.63 21.51 1.19
C SER A 51 34.91 21.40 0.35
N GLU A 52 36.01 20.90 0.93
CA GLU A 52 37.29 20.76 0.24
C GLU A 52 37.21 19.73 -0.90
N VAL A 53 36.54 18.60 -0.65
CA VAL A 53 36.37 17.55 -1.67
C VAL A 53 35.39 17.99 -2.77
N THR A 54 34.42 18.83 -2.40
CA THR A 54 33.48 19.41 -3.36
C THR A 54 34.17 20.44 -4.25
N GLU A 55 35.16 21.19 -3.76
CA GLU A 55 35.84 22.22 -4.54
C GLU A 55 36.61 21.64 -5.73
N ASP A 56 37.27 20.49 -5.53
CA ASP A 56 38.07 19.85 -6.59
C ASP A 56 37.29 18.82 -7.43
N MET A 57 36.21 18.24 -6.87
CA MET A 57 35.48 17.14 -7.51
C MET A 57 33.95 17.26 -7.39
N ALA A 58 33.40 18.48 -7.39
CA ALA A 58 31.95 18.74 -7.31
C ALA A 58 31.11 17.87 -8.26
N ILE A 59 31.53 17.75 -9.51
CA ILE A 59 30.74 17.09 -10.57
C ILE A 59 30.71 15.57 -10.34
N ALA A 60 31.87 14.96 -10.08
CA ALA A 60 31.97 13.51 -9.88
C ALA A 60 31.21 13.06 -8.62
N ILE A 61 31.30 13.84 -7.54
CA ILE A 61 30.59 13.54 -6.29
C ILE A 61 29.09 13.79 -6.45
N GLY A 62 28.70 14.86 -7.14
CA GLY A 62 27.31 15.15 -7.46
C GLY A 62 26.65 14.02 -8.25
N GLU A 63 27.36 13.40 -9.20
CA GLU A 63 26.85 12.25 -9.95
C GLU A 63 26.66 11.03 -9.05
N VAL A 64 27.66 10.69 -8.23
CA VAL A 64 27.60 9.51 -7.36
C VAL A 64 26.51 9.66 -6.30
N VAL A 65 26.45 10.81 -5.63
CA VAL A 65 25.47 11.10 -4.58
C VAL A 65 24.08 11.23 -5.17
N GLY A 66 23.92 11.94 -6.30
CA GLY A 66 22.65 12.04 -7.01
C GLY A 66 22.11 10.66 -7.42
N ARG A 67 22.93 9.81 -8.02
CA ARG A 67 22.55 8.44 -8.38
C ARG A 67 22.21 7.58 -7.17
N SER A 68 22.93 7.75 -6.06
CA SER A 68 22.66 7.05 -4.81
C SER A 68 21.29 7.44 -4.24
N ILE A 69 21.00 8.74 -4.21
CA ILE A 69 19.72 9.29 -3.76
C ILE A 69 18.57 8.72 -4.59
N VAL A 70 18.66 8.75 -5.92
CA VAL A 70 17.62 8.20 -6.81
C VAL A 70 17.39 6.71 -6.54
N ARG A 71 18.46 5.91 -6.40
CA ARG A 71 18.34 4.47 -6.09
C ARG A 71 17.72 4.22 -4.72
N ALA A 72 18.03 5.05 -3.73
CA ALA A 72 17.47 4.94 -2.39
C ALA A 72 15.96 5.25 -2.38
N PHE A 73 15.53 6.29 -3.10
CA PHE A 73 14.11 6.60 -3.26
C PHE A 73 13.37 5.48 -3.98
N ALA A 74 13.85 5.01 -5.13
CA ALA A 74 13.22 3.93 -5.89
C ALA A 74 13.10 2.64 -5.06
N ARG A 75 14.17 2.26 -4.34
CA ARG A 75 14.14 1.08 -3.47
C ARG A 75 13.10 1.21 -2.36
N ASN A 76 12.98 2.38 -1.74
CA ASN A 76 12.02 2.57 -0.66
C ASN A 76 10.59 2.62 -1.19
N GLU A 77 10.34 3.26 -2.33
CA GLU A 77 9.05 3.28 -3.00
C GLU A 77 8.54 1.86 -3.30
N ASP A 78 9.36 1.02 -3.95
CA ASP A 78 8.98 -0.37 -4.24
C ASP A 78 8.74 -1.18 -2.97
N LYS A 79 9.62 -1.05 -1.96
CA LYS A 79 9.45 -1.75 -0.69
C LYS A 79 8.13 -1.39 -0.02
N MET A 80 7.77 -0.11 0.00
CA MET A 80 6.51 0.35 0.59
C MET A 80 5.31 -0.08 -0.25
N GLY A 81 5.41 0.00 -1.58
CA GLY A 81 4.34 -0.37 -2.50
C GLY A 81 3.98 -1.85 -2.46
N PHE A 82 4.96 -2.74 -2.30
CA PHE A 82 4.73 -4.19 -2.28
C PHE A 82 4.63 -4.79 -0.88
N LEU A 83 5.54 -4.42 0.03
CA LEU A 83 5.69 -5.02 1.36
C LEU A 83 5.16 -4.16 2.51
N GLY A 84 4.58 -2.98 2.22
CA GLY A 84 4.05 -2.10 3.25
C GLY A 84 2.96 -2.77 4.10
N ASP A 85 3.17 -2.83 5.41
CA ASP A 85 2.27 -3.46 6.39
C ASP A 85 1.51 -2.42 7.25
N GLY A 86 1.65 -1.13 6.94
CA GLY A 86 1.08 -0.03 7.73
C GLY A 86 1.90 0.35 8.97
N THR A 87 3.05 -0.27 9.23
CA THR A 87 3.94 0.10 10.34
C THR A 87 4.82 1.32 10.01
N SER A 88 5.47 1.86 11.04
CA SER A 88 6.42 2.99 10.91
C SER A 88 7.57 2.68 9.93
N THR A 89 7.98 1.42 9.80
CA THR A 89 9.04 0.97 8.89
C THR A 89 8.72 1.30 7.42
N TYR A 90 7.44 1.30 7.05
CA TYR A 90 6.97 1.66 5.72
C TYR A 90 6.18 2.97 5.74
N PHE A 91 6.51 3.86 6.68
CA PHE A 91 5.90 5.18 6.81
C PHE A 91 4.37 5.15 6.91
N GLY A 92 3.79 4.05 7.40
CA GLY A 92 2.34 3.84 7.51
C GLY A 92 1.63 3.56 6.19
N PHE A 93 2.33 3.19 5.12
CA PHE A 93 1.72 2.75 3.87
C PHE A 93 1.36 1.27 3.93
N ILE A 94 0.20 0.94 3.37
CA ILE A 94 -0.25 -0.44 3.14
C ILE A 94 0.05 -0.75 1.68
N GLY A 95 0.97 -1.68 1.45
CA GLY A 95 1.34 -2.17 0.13
C GLY A 95 0.37 -3.23 -0.39
N ILE A 96 0.60 -3.66 -1.62
CA ILE A 96 -0.27 -4.61 -2.34
C ILE A 96 -0.40 -5.93 -1.56
N GLY A 97 0.68 -6.45 -0.99
CA GLY A 97 0.65 -7.72 -0.24
C GLY A 97 -0.28 -7.65 0.98
N GLN A 98 -0.13 -6.62 1.82
CA GLN A 98 -0.99 -6.44 2.98
C GLN A 98 -2.43 -6.06 2.59
N ALA A 99 -2.61 -5.28 1.51
CA ALA A 99 -3.94 -4.95 1.00
C ALA A 99 -4.72 -6.20 0.58
N LEU A 100 -4.05 -7.16 -0.06
CA LEU A 100 -4.65 -8.45 -0.41
C LEU A 100 -5.01 -9.27 0.83
N LEU A 101 -4.12 -9.33 1.84
CA LEU A 101 -4.40 -10.01 3.11
C LEU A 101 -5.61 -9.42 3.85
N ASN A 102 -5.85 -8.11 3.73
CA ASN A 102 -6.94 -7.43 4.41
C ASN A 102 -8.31 -7.62 3.72
N VAL A 103 -8.39 -8.34 2.60
CA VAL A 103 -9.66 -8.59 1.88
C VAL A 103 -10.58 -9.51 2.67
N ASP A 104 -10.03 -10.49 3.39
CA ASP A 104 -10.80 -11.45 4.19
C ASP A 104 -10.02 -11.83 5.46
N SER A 105 -10.73 -12.13 6.56
CA SER A 105 -10.10 -12.55 7.81
C SER A 105 -9.56 -13.99 7.76
N SER A 106 -9.98 -14.77 6.78
CA SER A 106 -9.48 -16.10 6.48
C SER A 106 -8.65 -16.08 5.20
N ILE A 107 -7.36 -16.37 5.34
CA ILE A 107 -6.40 -16.37 4.22
C ILE A 107 -6.81 -17.37 3.12
N ALA A 108 -7.53 -18.44 3.48
CA ALA A 108 -8.03 -19.43 2.53
C ALA A 108 -9.06 -18.88 1.52
N ASN A 109 -9.72 -17.75 1.83
CA ASN A 109 -10.72 -17.14 0.96
C ASN A 109 -10.10 -16.16 -0.05
N ILE A 110 -8.79 -15.90 0.03
CA ILE A 110 -8.09 -14.90 -0.77
C ILE A 110 -7.50 -15.56 -2.02
N MET A 111 -8.20 -15.45 -3.15
CA MET A 111 -7.79 -16.08 -4.43
C MET A 111 -6.42 -15.65 -4.97
N GLY A 112 -5.90 -14.49 -4.54
CA GLY A 112 -4.63 -13.92 -4.98
C GLY A 112 -3.42 -14.30 -4.11
N ILE A 113 -3.61 -15.06 -3.03
CA ILE A 113 -2.55 -15.46 -2.10
C ILE A 113 -2.59 -16.97 -1.91
N VAL A 114 -1.49 -17.64 -2.24
CA VAL A 114 -1.31 -19.06 -1.93
C VAL A 114 -0.55 -19.17 -0.61
N VAL A 115 -1.17 -19.77 0.39
CA VAL A 115 -0.48 -20.11 1.65
C VAL A 115 0.43 -21.30 1.40
N GLN A 116 1.75 -21.11 1.51
CA GLN A 116 2.73 -22.18 1.30
C GLN A 116 2.87 -23.18 2.47
N GLY A 117 2.00 -23.14 3.48
CA GLY A 117 2.01 -24.14 4.56
C GLY A 117 0.77 -24.13 5.45
N SER A 118 0.16 -25.30 5.65
CA SER A 118 -0.77 -25.56 6.75
C SER A 118 0.00 -25.60 8.08
N ALA A 119 -0.65 -25.26 9.19
CA ALA A 119 -0.06 -25.34 10.52
C ALA A 119 0.54 -26.75 10.76
N GLY A 120 1.85 -26.81 10.99
CA GLY A 120 2.60 -28.05 11.23
C GLY A 120 3.54 -28.52 10.11
N ALA A 121 3.53 -27.88 8.92
CA ALA A 121 4.42 -28.24 7.81
C ALA A 121 5.67 -27.35 7.71
N TRP A 122 6.46 -27.27 8.79
CA TRP A 122 7.69 -26.44 8.87
C TRP A 122 8.79 -26.83 7.88
N SER A 123 8.67 -27.97 7.20
CA SER A 123 9.61 -28.45 6.18
C SER A 123 9.45 -27.79 4.81
N ALA A 124 8.32 -27.11 4.54
CA ALA A 124 8.06 -26.47 3.25
C ALA A 124 8.58 -25.02 3.15
N ILE A 125 9.03 -24.43 4.26
CA ILE A 125 9.55 -23.07 4.33
C ILE A 125 11.05 -23.13 4.60
N THR A 126 11.86 -23.31 3.55
CA THR A 126 13.31 -23.07 3.65
C THR A 126 13.62 -21.74 2.99
N LYS A 127 14.14 -20.79 3.78
CA LYS A 127 14.68 -19.54 3.28
C LYS A 127 16.07 -19.82 2.71
N THR A 128 16.16 -19.98 1.39
CA THR A 128 17.40 -19.67 0.66
C THR A 128 17.25 -18.29 0.04
#